data_AF-A0A151Y1R6-F1
#
_entry.id   AF-A0A151Y1R6-F1
#
_cell.length_a   1.000
_cell.length_b   1.000
_cell.length_c   1.000
_cell.angle_alpha   90.00
_cell.angle_beta   90.00
_cell.angle_gamma   90.00
#
_symmetry.space_group_name_H-M   'P 1'
#
loop_
_entity.id
_entity.type
_entity.pdbx_description
1 polymer ?
#
loop_
_entity_poly.entity_id
_entity_poly.type
_entity_poly.pdbx_seq_one_letter_code
_entity_poly.pdbx_strand_id
1 'polypeptide(L)'
;MKLYQKGATLIVVLFVLIFMILIGTLAVKQSLVGLNIATNSQIQSLTRQTADAVFFSLERDNQDSAVFQKNLSSLGLFGMVKSDAFFDKELVFCYRPKSQKQVFSLQNASIVYPVSGTEVNNSELGVTGFCQYESGDYSSGRDFMISQVAVKKSSLSTDVPFKFYPLGTDTSTVQLDQVQPVQIIVTTIIPGAASATGSGWSSFDTQINDCFKLHINEKSTKYPDQKTVAECFSDLGVPYSQQVMDYAVISYASKS
;
A
#
# COMPACT_ATOMS: atom_id res chain seq x y z
N MET A 1 41.02 -59.32 -35.48
CA MET A 1 40.04 -59.05 -34.41
C MET A 1 40.14 -57.58 -34.01
N LYS A 2 39.03 -56.83 -34.16
CA LYS A 2 38.68 -55.51 -33.57
C LYS A 2 39.72 -54.36 -33.53
N LEU A 3 39.53 -53.39 -34.42
CA LEU A 3 39.96 -51.99 -34.26
C LEU A 3 38.79 -51.05 -34.58
N TYR A 4 37.82 -50.94 -33.66
CA TYR A 4 36.72 -49.97 -33.76
C TYR A 4 36.20 -49.62 -32.35
N GLN A 5 37.07 -49.10 -31.47
CA GLN A 5 36.71 -48.84 -30.07
C GLN A 5 37.22 -47.52 -29.49
N LYS A 6 38.05 -46.74 -30.21
CA LYS A 6 38.60 -45.47 -29.68
C LYS A 6 37.80 -44.21 -30.04
N GLY A 7 36.89 -44.26 -31.02
CA GLY A 7 36.01 -43.13 -31.36
C GLY A 7 34.68 -43.12 -30.60
N ALA A 8 34.14 -44.30 -30.28
CA ALA A 8 32.84 -44.43 -29.61
C ALA A 8 32.85 -43.96 -28.15
N THR A 9 33.96 -44.17 -27.43
CA THR A 9 34.08 -43.77 -26.01
C THR A 9 34.09 -42.26 -25.82
N LEU A 10 34.74 -41.51 -26.70
CA LEU A 10 34.80 -40.04 -26.61
C LEU A 10 33.42 -39.40 -26.88
N ILE A 11 32.67 -39.93 -27.84
CA ILE A 11 31.31 -39.48 -28.14
C ILE A 11 30.37 -39.77 -26.97
N VAL A 12 30.45 -40.97 -26.37
CA VAL A 12 29.62 -41.34 -25.22
C VAL A 12 29.89 -40.43 -24.01
N VAL A 13 31.16 -40.14 -23.71
CA VAL A 13 31.53 -39.23 -22.60
C VAL A 13 31.03 -37.81 -22.85
N LEU A 14 31.10 -37.31 -24.09
CA LEU A 14 30.57 -35.99 -24.45
C LEU A 14 29.06 -35.90 -24.21
N PHE A 15 28.29 -36.92 -24.61
CA PHE A 15 26.85 -36.96 -24.37
C PHE A 15 26.52 -37.00 -22.87
N VAL A 16 27.24 -37.80 -22.09
CA VAL A 16 27.05 -37.86 -20.63
C VAL A 16 27.33 -36.51 -19.97
N LEU A 17 28.38 -35.80 -20.40
CA LEU A 17 28.69 -34.45 -19.90
C LEU A 17 27.60 -33.44 -20.25
N ILE A 18 27.06 -33.48 -21.48
CA ILE A 18 25.94 -32.62 -21.89
C ILE A 18 24.70 -32.90 -21.03
N PHE A 19 24.36 -34.16 -20.78
CA PHE A 19 23.22 -34.52 -19.93
C PHE A 19 23.41 -34.05 -18.48
N MET A 20 24.62 -34.16 -17.93
CA MET A 20 24.93 -33.65 -16.59
C MET A 20 24.78 -32.13 -16.49
N ILE A 21 25.21 -31.39 -17.51
CA ILE A 21 25.04 -29.92 -17.56
C ILE A 21 23.56 -29.54 -17.67
N LEU A 22 22.78 -30.25 -18.48
CA LEU A 22 21.33 -29.99 -18.62
C LEU A 22 20.57 -30.23 -17.31
N ILE A 23 20.82 -31.35 -16.63
CA ILE A 23 20.18 -31.65 -15.35
C ILE A 23 20.65 -30.66 -14.27
N GLY A 24 21.96 -30.32 -14.26
CA GLY A 24 22.52 -29.36 -13.32
C GLY A 24 21.92 -27.96 -13.47
N THR A 25 21.77 -27.46 -14.71
CA THR A 25 21.17 -26.13 -14.97
C THR A 25 19.68 -26.09 -14.59
N LEU A 26 18.94 -27.18 -14.81
CA LEU A 26 17.54 -27.28 -14.38
C LEU A 26 17.43 -27.28 -12.86
N ALA A 27 18.27 -28.03 -12.15
CA ALA A 27 18.27 -28.05 -10.68
C ALA A 27 18.55 -26.66 -10.09
N VAL A 28 19.55 -25.95 -10.60
CA VAL A 28 19.87 -24.59 -10.14
C VAL A 28 18.72 -23.62 -10.41
N LYS A 29 18.09 -23.69 -11.59
CA LYS A 29 16.92 -22.87 -11.90
C LYS A 29 15.76 -23.13 -10.95
N GLN A 30 15.47 -24.40 -10.64
CA GLN A 30 14.41 -24.75 -9.70
C GLN A 30 14.70 -24.24 -8.28
N SER A 31 15.95 -24.30 -7.82
CA SER A 31 16.34 -23.74 -6.51
C SER A 31 16.21 -22.22 -6.44
N LEU A 32 16.60 -21.49 -7.49
CA LEU A 32 16.45 -20.04 -7.56
C LEU A 32 14.98 -19.61 -7.64
N VAL A 33 14.17 -20.33 -8.41
CA VAL A 33 12.71 -20.11 -8.49
C VAL A 33 12.06 -20.36 -7.13
N GLY A 34 12.41 -21.46 -6.45
CA GLY A 34 11.91 -21.77 -5.11
C GLY A 34 12.27 -20.70 -4.07
N LEU A 35 13.51 -20.18 -4.10
CA LEU A 35 13.94 -19.10 -3.21
C LEU A 35 13.17 -17.80 -3.48
N ASN A 36 13.02 -17.40 -4.76
CA ASN A 36 12.25 -16.20 -5.12
C ASN A 36 10.78 -16.28 -4.69
N ILE A 37 10.15 -17.46 -4.84
CA ILE A 37 8.76 -17.69 -4.39
C ILE A 37 8.67 -17.64 -2.86
N ALA A 38 9.61 -18.26 -2.14
CA ALA A 38 9.65 -18.25 -0.68
C ALA A 38 9.89 -16.83 -0.13
N THR A 39 10.81 -16.08 -0.71
CA THR A 39 11.08 -14.69 -0.32
C THR A 39 9.89 -13.79 -0.63
N ASN A 40 9.23 -13.93 -1.79
CA ASN A 40 8.04 -13.14 -2.13
C ASN A 40 6.87 -13.43 -1.16
N SER A 41 6.60 -14.71 -0.84
CA SER A 41 5.55 -15.08 0.11
C SER A 41 5.82 -14.59 1.55
N GLN A 42 7.08 -14.59 1.99
CA GLN A 42 7.46 -14.00 3.28
C GLN A 42 7.24 -12.48 3.29
N ILE A 43 7.62 -11.78 2.22
CA ILE A 43 7.39 -10.34 2.07
C ILE A 43 5.89 -10.02 2.11
N GLN A 44 5.06 -10.79 1.42
CA GLN A 44 3.60 -10.59 1.42
C GLN A 44 2.98 -10.80 2.81
N SER A 45 3.39 -11.85 3.54
CA SER A 45 2.89 -12.09 4.91
C SER A 45 3.25 -10.95 5.85
N LEU A 46 4.50 -10.48 5.78
CA LEU A 46 5.00 -9.42 6.64
C LEU A 46 4.33 -8.06 6.34
N THR A 47 4.16 -7.75 5.06
CA THR A 47 3.53 -6.48 4.62
C THR A 47 2.06 -6.43 4.99
N ARG A 48 1.35 -7.58 4.93
CA ARG A 48 -0.02 -7.72 5.44
C ARG A 48 -0.08 -7.50 6.95
N GLN A 49 0.79 -8.13 7.73
CA GLN A 49 0.84 -7.92 9.19
C GLN A 49 1.07 -6.45 9.55
N THR A 50 1.88 -5.74 8.75
CA THR A 50 2.12 -4.30 8.97
C THR A 50 0.90 -3.46 8.59
N ALA A 51 0.19 -3.79 7.52
CA ALA A 51 -1.09 -3.15 7.21
C ALA A 51 -2.13 -3.40 8.31
N ASP A 52 -2.23 -4.62 8.84
CA ASP A 52 -3.10 -4.93 9.98
C ASP A 52 -2.73 -4.11 11.23
N ALA A 53 -1.43 -3.91 11.48
CA ALA A 53 -0.96 -3.06 12.57
C ALA A 53 -1.35 -1.58 12.38
N VAL A 54 -1.37 -1.08 11.13
CA VAL A 54 -1.86 0.26 10.79
C VAL A 54 -3.35 0.36 11.09
N PHE A 55 -4.17 -0.56 10.57
CA PHE A 55 -5.62 -0.57 10.80
C PHE A 55 -5.95 -0.68 12.29
N PHE A 56 -5.31 -1.61 13.00
CA PHE A 56 -5.51 -1.76 14.45
C PHE A 56 -5.11 -0.49 15.22
N SER A 57 -4.02 0.17 14.82
CA SER A 57 -3.61 1.42 15.46
C SER A 57 -4.63 2.54 15.20
N LEU A 58 -5.17 2.64 13.98
CA LEU A 58 -6.23 3.59 13.64
C LEU A 58 -7.50 3.34 14.44
N GLU A 59 -7.95 2.10 14.54
CA GLU A 59 -9.14 1.70 15.30
C GLU A 59 -8.95 1.97 16.78
N ARG A 60 -7.81 1.56 17.34
CA ARG A 60 -7.47 1.81 18.75
C ARG A 60 -7.46 3.29 19.09
N ASP A 61 -6.87 4.14 18.24
CA ASP A 61 -6.86 5.59 18.47
C ASP A 61 -8.28 6.17 18.45
N ASN A 62 -9.17 5.62 17.61
CA ASN A 62 -10.57 6.05 17.51
C ASN A 62 -11.51 5.38 18.54
N GLN A 63 -11.02 4.47 19.40
CA GLN A 63 -11.79 4.00 20.56
C GLN A 63 -11.85 5.05 21.67
N ASP A 64 -10.85 5.93 21.76
CA ASP A 64 -10.88 7.08 22.67
C ASP A 64 -11.86 8.12 22.15
N SER A 65 -12.89 8.44 22.94
CA SER A 65 -13.96 9.36 22.52
C SER A 65 -13.44 10.77 22.20
N ALA A 66 -12.41 11.27 22.90
CA ALA A 66 -11.86 12.60 22.63
C ALA A 66 -11.10 12.62 21.30
N VAL A 67 -10.34 11.56 21.02
CA VAL A 67 -9.62 11.40 19.74
C VAL A 67 -10.60 11.19 18.59
N PHE A 68 -11.63 10.37 18.79
CA PHE A 68 -12.67 10.15 17.80
C PHE A 68 -13.41 11.45 17.45
N GLN A 69 -13.85 12.22 18.46
CA GLN A 69 -14.50 13.52 18.23
C GLN A 69 -13.57 14.51 17.50
N LYS A 70 -12.27 14.51 17.83
CA LYS A 70 -11.28 15.28 17.07
C LYS A 70 -11.18 14.81 15.61
N ASN A 71 -11.20 13.51 15.36
CA ASN A 71 -11.14 12.94 14.01
C ASN A 71 -12.44 13.19 13.21
N LEU A 72 -13.59 13.36 13.87
CA LEU A 72 -14.85 13.79 13.24
C LEU A 72 -14.91 15.30 12.93
N SER A 73 -14.09 16.12 13.60
CA SER A 73 -14.04 17.56 13.35
C SER A 73 -13.58 17.88 11.92
N SER A 74 -13.84 19.09 11.42
CA SER A 74 -13.48 19.51 10.05
C SER A 74 -11.98 19.40 9.72
N LEU A 75 -11.11 19.40 10.74
CA LEU A 75 -9.65 19.25 10.63
C LEU A 75 -9.16 17.84 11.04
N GLY A 76 -10.10 16.95 11.34
CA GLY A 76 -9.87 15.56 11.71
C GLY A 76 -9.81 14.64 10.50
N LEU A 77 -9.32 13.42 10.73
CA LEU A 77 -9.17 12.38 9.71
C LEU A 77 -10.44 12.15 8.88
N PHE A 78 -11.57 11.95 9.56
CA PHE A 78 -12.84 11.64 8.92
C PHE A 78 -13.57 12.91 8.48
N GLY A 79 -13.50 14.00 9.26
CA GLY A 79 -14.17 15.24 8.87
C GLY A 79 -13.60 15.88 7.60
N MET A 80 -12.28 15.76 7.36
CA MET A 80 -11.69 16.27 6.11
C MET A 80 -12.21 15.54 4.88
N VAL A 81 -12.29 14.20 4.94
CA VAL A 81 -12.74 13.38 3.80
C VAL A 81 -14.27 13.32 3.65
N LYS A 82 -15.03 14.09 4.45
CA LYS A 82 -16.50 14.09 4.41
C LYS A 82 -17.06 14.70 3.12
N SER A 83 -16.35 15.65 2.53
CA SER A 83 -16.76 16.35 1.30
C SER A 83 -16.76 15.41 0.09
N ASP A 84 -17.70 15.62 -0.84
CA ASP A 84 -17.74 14.88 -2.12
C ASP A 84 -16.51 15.12 -2.99
N ALA A 85 -15.73 16.17 -2.72
CA ALA A 85 -14.42 16.36 -3.36
C ALA A 85 -13.47 15.16 -3.13
N PHE A 86 -13.61 14.45 -2.00
CA PHE A 86 -12.78 13.29 -1.66
C PHE A 86 -13.22 11.98 -2.34
N PHE A 87 -14.12 12.02 -3.33
CA PHE A 87 -14.25 10.92 -4.28
C PHE A 87 -13.04 10.83 -5.21
N ASP A 88 -12.51 12.00 -5.62
CA ASP A 88 -11.36 12.12 -6.51
C ASP A 88 -10.08 12.58 -5.79
N LYS A 89 -10.19 12.99 -4.51
CA LYS A 89 -9.04 13.36 -3.66
C LYS A 89 -8.74 12.30 -2.61
N GLU A 90 -7.47 12.14 -2.29
CA GLU A 90 -6.98 11.29 -1.22
C GLU A 90 -6.27 12.13 -0.16
N LEU A 91 -6.68 11.97 1.10
CA LEU A 91 -5.91 12.44 2.24
C LEU A 91 -4.85 11.39 2.57
N VAL A 92 -3.58 11.75 2.48
CA VAL A 92 -2.48 10.82 2.69
C VAL A 92 -1.61 11.21 3.88
N PHE A 93 -1.13 10.22 4.61
CA PHE A 93 -0.16 10.41 5.68
C PHE A 93 0.73 9.15 5.82
N CYS A 94 1.95 9.34 6.30
CA CYS A 94 2.87 8.24 6.57
C CYS A 94 2.66 7.68 7.97
N TYR A 95 2.61 6.35 8.10
CA TYR A 95 2.51 5.68 9.39
C TYR A 95 3.86 5.63 10.10
N ARG A 96 4.02 6.46 11.13
CA ARG A 96 5.28 6.68 11.87
C ARG A 96 5.15 6.28 13.36
N PRO A 97 5.02 4.98 13.67
CA PRO A 97 4.78 4.52 15.05
C PRO A 97 5.95 4.80 16.01
N LYS A 98 7.15 5.11 15.50
CA LYS A 98 8.34 5.45 16.30
C LYS A 98 8.30 6.87 16.86
N SER A 99 7.80 7.81 16.07
CA SER A 99 7.86 9.25 16.36
C SER A 99 6.48 9.84 16.68
N GLN A 100 5.39 9.14 16.35
CA GLN A 100 4.03 9.60 16.57
C GLN A 100 3.28 8.69 17.54
N LYS A 101 2.66 9.31 18.55
CA LYS A 101 1.78 8.61 19.51
C LYS A 101 0.42 8.26 18.91
N GLN A 102 -0.13 9.19 18.10
CA GLN A 102 -1.38 9.01 17.36
C GLN A 102 -1.04 8.72 15.90
N VAL A 103 -1.82 7.86 15.27
CA VAL A 103 -1.62 7.48 13.86
C VAL A 103 -1.84 8.66 12.92
N PHE A 104 -2.82 9.51 13.21
CA PHE A 104 -3.14 10.66 12.38
C PHE A 104 -2.79 11.98 13.06
N SER A 105 -2.14 12.86 12.30
CA SER A 105 -1.94 14.27 12.64
C SER A 105 -2.03 15.11 11.38
N LEU A 106 -2.87 16.14 11.40
CA LEU A 106 -3.07 17.04 10.25
C LEU A 106 -1.76 17.71 9.79
N GLN A 107 -0.83 18.01 10.72
CA GLN A 107 0.46 18.63 10.39
C GLN A 107 1.36 17.73 9.55
N ASN A 108 1.11 16.43 9.59
CA ASN A 108 1.86 15.38 8.89
C ASN A 108 0.94 14.65 7.92
N ALA A 109 -0.01 15.38 7.31
CA ALA A 109 -0.91 14.89 6.30
C ALA A 109 -0.82 15.80 5.06
N SER A 110 -1.09 15.22 3.90
CA SER A 110 -1.07 15.87 2.60
C SER A 110 -2.31 15.46 1.82
N ILE A 111 -2.70 16.25 0.83
CA ILE A 111 -3.78 15.88 -0.09
C ILE A 111 -3.18 15.68 -1.47
N VAL A 112 -3.53 14.55 -2.10
CA VAL A 112 -3.17 14.24 -3.48
C VAL A 112 -4.42 13.96 -4.30
N TYR A 113 -4.43 14.48 -5.53
CA TYR A 113 -5.53 14.24 -6.46
C TYR A 113 -5.10 14.47 -7.90
N PRO A 114 -5.82 13.88 -8.86
CA PRO A 114 -5.43 13.96 -10.26
C PRO A 114 -5.94 15.26 -10.90
N VAL A 115 -5.12 15.86 -11.74
CA VAL A 115 -5.43 17.14 -12.42
C VAL A 115 -5.71 16.93 -13.88
N SER A 116 -4.83 16.22 -14.59
CA SER A 116 -4.96 15.95 -16.02
C SER A 116 -4.12 14.75 -16.44
N GLY A 117 -4.63 13.86 -17.28
CA GLY A 117 -3.87 12.72 -17.80
C GLY A 117 -3.16 11.92 -16.71
N THR A 118 -1.83 12.05 -16.63
CA THR A 118 -0.97 11.40 -15.63
C THR A 118 -0.53 12.31 -14.48
N GLU A 119 -0.87 13.60 -14.51
CA GLU A 119 -0.44 14.62 -13.56
C GLU A 119 -1.31 14.64 -12.29
N VAL A 120 -0.65 14.73 -11.14
CA VAL A 120 -1.28 14.94 -9.84
C VAL A 120 -0.93 16.29 -9.24
N ASN A 121 -1.84 16.83 -8.45
CA ASN A 121 -1.55 17.88 -7.50
C ASN A 121 -1.31 17.26 -6.12
N ASN A 122 -0.19 17.62 -5.51
CA ASN A 122 0.23 17.17 -4.18
C ASN A 122 0.63 18.35 -3.26
N SER A 123 0.21 19.56 -3.60
CA SER A 123 0.58 20.80 -2.90
C SER A 123 -0.39 21.18 -1.78
N GLU A 124 -1.60 20.60 -1.78
CA GLU A 124 -2.61 20.85 -0.75
C GLU A 124 -2.20 20.19 0.59
N LEU A 125 -2.28 20.96 1.67
CA LEU A 125 -1.76 20.61 3.01
C LEU A 125 -0.23 20.32 3.07
N GLY A 126 0.52 20.74 2.04
CA GLY A 126 1.97 20.54 1.99
C GLY A 126 2.37 19.11 1.64
N VAL A 127 3.67 18.80 1.74
CA VAL A 127 4.24 17.51 1.26
C VAL A 127 4.78 16.62 2.39
N THR A 128 4.56 16.99 3.65
CA THR A 128 5.06 16.27 4.84
C THR A 128 4.24 15.01 5.17
N GLY A 129 3.04 14.89 4.61
CA GLY A 129 2.20 13.70 4.75
C GLY A 129 2.68 12.52 3.94
N PHE A 130 3.33 12.73 2.79
CA PHE A 130 3.88 11.64 2.01
C PHE A 130 5.01 10.93 2.75
N CYS A 131 5.06 9.60 2.64
CA CYS A 131 6.19 8.84 3.14
C CYS A 131 7.46 9.16 2.36
N GLN A 132 8.59 9.13 3.07
CA GLN A 132 9.91 9.29 2.49
C GLN A 132 10.78 8.08 2.83
N TYR A 133 11.70 7.73 1.94
CA TYR A 133 12.70 6.69 2.19
C TYR A 133 13.80 7.23 3.11
N GLU A 134 13.46 7.44 4.37
CA GLU A 134 14.34 7.95 5.42
C GLU A 134 14.06 7.28 6.76
N SER A 135 14.97 7.44 7.73
CA SER A 135 14.90 6.77 9.04
C SER A 135 13.63 7.11 9.85
N GLY A 136 13.04 8.29 9.65
CA GLY A 136 11.86 8.75 10.37
C GLY A 136 10.55 8.09 9.94
N ASP A 137 10.50 7.54 8.73
CA ASP A 137 9.27 7.12 8.04
C ASP A 137 9.07 5.61 8.01
N TYR A 138 10.00 4.86 8.62
CA TYR A 138 9.84 3.43 8.79
C TYR A 138 8.73 3.09 9.80
N SER A 139 7.79 2.27 9.34
CA SER A 139 6.70 1.70 10.12
C SER A 139 7.13 0.57 11.06
N SER A 140 8.37 0.10 10.93
CA SER A 140 8.88 -1.06 11.66
C SER A 140 10.05 -0.71 12.57
N GLY A 141 10.13 -1.36 13.74
CA GLY A 141 11.26 -1.21 14.67
C GLY A 141 12.64 -1.44 14.02
N ARG A 142 12.74 -2.37 13.06
CA ARG A 142 13.97 -2.75 12.35
C ARG A 142 14.24 -1.97 11.06
N ASP A 143 13.56 -0.85 10.82
CA ASP A 143 13.80 0.06 9.68
C ASP A 143 13.85 -0.65 8.31
N PHE A 144 12.83 -1.47 8.03
CA PHE A 144 12.76 -2.21 6.77
C PHE A 144 11.45 -1.99 6.00
N MET A 145 10.41 -1.43 6.64
CA MET A 145 9.10 -1.20 6.03
C MET A 145 8.66 0.24 6.13
N ILE A 146 8.03 0.73 5.08
CA ILE A 146 7.37 2.04 5.03
C ILE A 146 5.93 1.81 4.60
N SER A 147 4.97 2.42 5.32
CA SER A 147 3.54 2.28 5.05
C SER A 147 2.88 3.64 4.91
N GLN A 148 2.36 3.92 3.73
CA GLN A 148 1.53 5.10 3.47
C GLN A 148 0.07 4.73 3.67
N VAL A 149 -0.67 5.61 4.33
CA VAL A 149 -2.13 5.50 4.46
C VAL A 149 -2.76 6.57 3.59
N ALA A 150 -3.71 6.17 2.76
CA ALA A 150 -4.57 7.05 1.98
C ALA A 150 -6.02 6.86 2.43
N VAL A 151 -6.70 7.98 2.67
CA VAL A 151 -8.08 8.01 3.15
C VAL A 151 -8.89 8.84 2.18
N LYS A 152 -10.00 8.27 1.73
CA LYS A 152 -10.91 8.94 0.78
C LYS A 152 -12.35 8.63 1.09
N LYS A 153 -13.25 9.38 0.47
CA LYS A 153 -14.69 9.10 0.55
C LYS A 153 -15.01 7.89 -0.33
N SER A 154 -15.77 6.95 0.22
CA SER A 154 -16.29 5.81 -0.54
C SER A 154 -17.72 6.09 -1.01
N SER A 155 -18.19 5.42 -2.05
CA SER A 155 -19.57 5.59 -2.50
C SER A 155 -20.52 4.79 -1.60
N LEU A 156 -21.69 5.36 -1.28
CA LEU A 156 -22.80 4.63 -0.68
C LEU A 156 -23.44 3.62 -1.65
N SER A 157 -23.20 3.76 -2.96
CA SER A 157 -23.65 2.81 -3.98
C SER A 157 -22.76 1.57 -3.96
N THR A 158 -23.13 0.58 -3.16
CA THR A 158 -22.42 -0.70 -3.07
C THR A 158 -23.30 -1.85 -3.50
N ASP A 159 -22.71 -2.90 -4.05
CA ASP A 159 -23.42 -4.12 -4.45
C ASP A 159 -24.19 -4.79 -3.30
N VAL A 160 -23.80 -4.48 -2.06
CA VAL A 160 -24.48 -4.88 -0.84
C VAL A 160 -25.41 -3.74 -0.39
N PRO A 161 -26.74 -3.88 -0.48
CA PRO A 161 -27.66 -2.90 0.08
C PRO A 161 -27.40 -2.68 1.57
N PHE A 162 -27.47 -1.42 2.01
CA PHE A 162 -27.27 -1.03 3.41
C PHE A 162 -25.90 -1.39 4.02
N LYS A 163 -24.86 -1.67 3.21
CA LYS A 163 -23.51 -2.04 3.68
C LYS A 163 -22.97 -1.18 4.83
N PHE A 164 -23.27 0.12 4.81
CA PHE A 164 -22.76 1.09 5.79
C PHE A 164 -23.79 1.49 6.86
N TYR A 165 -25.02 0.99 6.80
CA TYR A 165 -26.07 1.41 7.74
C TYR A 165 -26.05 0.57 9.02
N PRO A 166 -26.17 1.22 10.20
CA PRO A 166 -26.22 0.51 11.47
C PRO A 166 -27.52 -0.30 11.61
N LEU A 167 -27.39 -1.58 11.95
CA LEU A 167 -28.52 -2.47 12.22
C LEU A 167 -29.20 -2.09 13.54
N GLY A 168 -30.54 -2.20 13.58
CA GLY A 168 -31.33 -2.03 14.81
C GLY A 168 -31.52 -0.58 15.29
N THR A 169 -31.20 0.41 14.45
CA THR A 169 -31.46 1.83 14.75
C THR A 169 -32.60 2.36 13.90
N ASP A 170 -33.47 3.18 14.50
CA ASP A 170 -34.51 3.90 13.79
C ASP A 170 -34.10 5.38 13.69
N THR A 171 -33.91 5.85 12.45
CA THR A 171 -33.55 7.24 12.11
C THR A 171 -34.53 8.30 12.65
N SER A 172 -35.74 7.90 13.05
CA SER A 172 -36.74 8.79 13.67
C SER A 172 -36.56 8.94 15.19
N THR A 173 -35.93 7.98 15.87
CA THR A 173 -35.73 7.99 17.33
C THR A 173 -34.35 8.49 17.74
N VAL A 174 -33.33 8.22 16.91
CA VAL A 174 -31.95 8.69 17.09
C VAL A 174 -31.66 9.73 16.00
N GLN A 175 -31.17 10.91 16.38
CA GLN A 175 -30.59 11.86 15.42
C GLN A 175 -29.25 11.28 14.96
N LEU A 176 -29.33 10.36 14.00
CA LEU A 176 -28.20 9.85 13.25
C LEU A 176 -27.72 10.96 12.33
N ASP A 177 -26.49 11.42 12.56
CA ASP A 177 -25.78 12.19 11.55
C ASP A 177 -25.52 11.25 10.36
N GLN A 178 -25.58 11.76 9.12
CA GLN A 178 -25.54 10.89 7.94
C GLN A 178 -24.31 9.95 7.95
N VAL A 179 -24.55 8.68 7.65
CA VAL A 179 -23.49 7.65 7.53
C VAL A 179 -22.45 8.13 6.54
N GLN A 180 -21.19 8.20 6.99
CA GLN A 180 -20.08 8.61 6.15
C GLN A 180 -19.23 7.38 5.77
N PRO A 181 -19.36 6.87 4.54
CA PRO A 181 -18.52 5.80 4.04
C PRO A 181 -17.11 6.33 3.74
N VAL A 182 -16.10 5.71 4.34
CA VAL A 182 -14.70 6.08 4.19
C VAL A 182 -13.94 4.85 3.74
N GLN A 183 -13.09 5.00 2.72
CA GLN A 183 -12.16 3.95 2.32
C GLN A 183 -10.77 4.33 2.78
N ILE A 184 -10.10 3.37 3.42
CA ILE A 184 -8.72 3.48 3.88
C ILE A 184 -7.89 2.47 3.09
N ILE A 185 -6.86 2.97 2.43
CA ILE A 185 -5.92 2.20 1.63
C ILE A 185 -4.56 2.30 2.32
N VAL A 186 -3.97 1.15 2.65
CA VAL A 186 -2.63 1.07 3.24
C VAL A 186 -1.69 0.44 2.22
N THR A 187 -0.71 1.21 1.77
CA THR A 187 0.32 0.77 0.84
C THR A 187 1.65 0.61 1.59
N THR A 188 2.11 -0.62 1.76
CA THR A 188 3.34 -0.96 2.48
C THR A 188 4.40 -1.45 1.51
N ILE A 189 5.63 -0.96 1.63
CA ILE A 189 6.78 -1.36 0.83
C ILE A 189 7.94 -1.89 1.67
N ILE A 190 8.80 -2.68 1.04
CA ILE A 190 10.12 -3.06 1.58
C ILE A 190 11.21 -2.56 0.61
N PRO A 191 11.70 -1.32 0.78
CA PRO A 191 12.66 -0.72 -0.14
C PRO A 191 13.93 -1.55 -0.32
N GLY A 192 14.46 -2.11 0.78
CA GLY A 192 15.70 -2.90 0.80
C GLY A 192 15.59 -4.27 0.12
N ALA A 193 14.39 -4.70 -0.27
CA ALA A 193 14.16 -5.95 -1.00
C ALA A 193 13.88 -5.70 -2.49
N ALA A 194 14.16 -4.50 -3.00
CA ALA A 194 13.98 -4.18 -4.41
C ALA A 194 14.85 -5.06 -5.32
N SER A 195 14.21 -5.58 -6.37
CA SER A 195 14.83 -6.45 -7.36
C SER A 195 15.56 -5.69 -8.48
N ALA A 196 15.27 -4.39 -8.61
CA ALA A 196 15.99 -3.47 -9.47
C ALA A 196 16.55 -2.32 -8.62
N THR A 197 17.84 -2.00 -8.80
CA THR A 197 18.37 -0.70 -8.38
C THR A 197 17.92 0.31 -9.42
N GLY A 198 17.19 1.33 -8.99
CA GLY A 198 16.59 2.39 -9.82
C GLY A 198 17.19 2.59 -11.21
N SER A 199 16.37 2.49 -12.25
CA SER A 199 16.81 2.80 -13.61
C SER A 199 16.71 4.31 -13.86
N GLY A 200 17.81 4.97 -14.25
CA GLY A 200 17.82 6.40 -14.61
C GLY A 200 18.90 7.24 -13.91
N TRP A 201 18.77 8.57 -14.04
CA TRP A 201 19.69 9.57 -13.50
C TRP A 201 19.33 10.03 -12.06
N SER A 202 18.11 9.72 -11.60
CA SER A 202 17.61 10.00 -10.25
C SER A 202 18.08 8.93 -9.26
N SER A 203 18.37 9.31 -8.00
CA SER A 203 18.68 8.33 -6.96
C SER A 203 17.48 7.44 -6.67
N PHE A 204 17.74 6.21 -6.21
CA PHE A 204 16.70 5.25 -5.85
C PHE A 204 15.75 5.80 -4.76
N ASP A 205 16.30 6.55 -3.80
CA ASP A 205 15.52 7.21 -2.75
C ASP A 205 14.54 8.24 -3.32
N THR A 206 14.98 9.05 -4.29
CA THR A 206 14.11 9.98 -5.00
C THR A 206 13.00 9.24 -5.74
N GLN A 207 13.30 8.13 -6.40
CA GLN A 207 12.29 7.35 -7.11
C GLN A 207 11.22 6.75 -6.18
N ILE A 208 11.63 6.24 -5.00
CA ILE A 208 10.68 5.77 -3.98
C ILE A 208 9.81 6.93 -3.49
N ASN A 209 10.43 8.08 -3.19
CA ASN A 209 9.71 9.26 -2.72
C ASN A 209 8.71 9.77 -3.77
N ASP A 210 9.09 9.75 -5.04
CA ASP A 210 8.26 10.15 -6.16
C ASP A 210 7.08 9.18 -6.34
N CYS A 211 7.29 7.87 -6.13
CA CYS A 211 6.18 6.91 -6.14
C CYS A 211 5.08 7.25 -5.13
N PHE A 212 5.45 7.73 -3.93
CA PHE A 212 4.46 8.17 -2.94
C PHE A 212 3.87 9.55 -3.26
N LYS A 213 4.66 10.48 -3.82
CA LYS A 213 4.28 11.89 -3.96
C LYS A 213 3.55 12.22 -5.26
N LEU A 214 3.82 11.49 -6.33
CA LEU A 214 3.38 11.82 -7.69
C LEU A 214 2.28 10.88 -8.23
N HIS A 215 1.78 9.99 -7.38
CA HIS A 215 0.75 9.02 -7.75
C HIS A 215 -0.36 8.96 -6.70
N ILE A 216 -1.54 8.53 -7.13
CA ILE A 216 -2.71 8.24 -6.27
C ILE A 216 -2.74 6.76 -5.92
N ASN A 217 -3.37 6.38 -4.82
CA ASN A 217 -3.40 5.00 -4.35
C ASN A 217 -4.43 4.16 -5.09
N GLU A 218 -5.53 4.76 -5.53
CA GLU A 218 -6.57 4.11 -6.34
C GLU A 218 -6.73 4.81 -7.70
N LYS A 219 -6.99 4.05 -8.78
CA LYS A 219 -7.19 4.65 -10.10
C LYS A 219 -8.35 5.64 -10.11
N SER A 220 -8.10 6.80 -10.72
CA SER A 220 -9.15 7.78 -10.98
C SER A 220 -10.09 7.27 -12.07
N THR A 221 -11.39 7.38 -11.83
CA THR A 221 -12.41 7.12 -12.86
C THR A 221 -12.37 8.18 -13.97
N LYS A 222 -11.93 9.40 -13.64
CA LYS A 222 -11.80 10.52 -14.57
C LYS A 222 -10.53 10.43 -15.42
N TYR A 223 -9.45 9.88 -14.85
CA TYR A 223 -8.15 9.75 -15.51
C TYR A 223 -7.61 8.31 -15.37
N PRO A 224 -8.13 7.36 -16.16
CA PRO A 224 -7.84 5.93 -15.99
C PRO A 224 -6.41 5.53 -16.39
N ASP A 225 -5.76 6.32 -17.23
CA ASP A 225 -4.38 6.12 -17.68
C ASP A 225 -3.36 6.50 -16.61
N GLN A 226 -3.82 7.11 -15.51
CA GLN A 226 -2.96 7.50 -14.42
C GLN A 226 -2.45 6.28 -13.67
N LYS A 227 -1.15 6.30 -13.43
CA LYS A 227 -0.46 5.27 -12.67
C LYS A 227 -0.66 5.45 -11.17
N THR A 228 -0.92 4.36 -10.48
CA THR A 228 -1.07 4.29 -9.02
C THR A 228 0.28 4.17 -8.30
N VAL A 229 0.29 4.45 -7.01
CA VAL A 229 1.45 4.23 -6.12
C VAL A 229 1.93 2.77 -6.21
N ALA A 230 1.00 1.81 -6.20
CA ALA A 230 1.28 0.39 -6.33
C ALA A 230 1.94 0.03 -7.67
N GLU A 231 1.40 0.52 -8.78
CA GLU A 231 1.99 0.35 -10.11
C GLU A 231 3.38 1.02 -10.19
N CYS A 232 3.59 2.13 -9.47
CA CYS A 232 4.90 2.79 -9.40
C CYS A 232 5.96 1.89 -8.77
N PHE A 233 5.64 1.28 -7.63
CA PHE A 233 6.55 0.32 -6.98
C PHE A 233 6.75 -0.95 -7.78
N SER A 234 5.71 -1.43 -8.47
CA SER A 234 5.83 -2.55 -9.41
C SER A 234 6.88 -2.29 -10.48
N ASP A 235 6.85 -1.12 -11.12
CA ASP A 235 7.79 -0.76 -12.19
C ASP A 235 9.22 -0.53 -11.67
N LEU A 236 9.36 -0.06 -10.42
CA LEU A 236 10.67 0.03 -9.75
C LEU A 236 11.18 -1.33 -9.24
N GLY A 237 10.39 -2.40 -9.34
CA GLY A 237 10.75 -3.71 -8.80
C GLY A 237 10.84 -3.73 -7.27
N VAL A 238 10.18 -2.79 -6.59
CA VAL A 238 10.08 -2.68 -5.13
C VAL A 238 8.91 -3.54 -4.67
N PRO A 239 9.13 -4.55 -3.80
CA PRO A 239 8.03 -5.32 -3.24
C PRO A 239 7.08 -4.45 -2.44
N TYR A 240 5.79 -4.53 -2.78
CA TYR A 240 4.73 -3.79 -2.13
C TYR A 240 3.53 -4.69 -1.79
N SER A 241 2.69 -4.21 -0.90
CA SER A 241 1.36 -4.77 -0.62
C SER A 241 0.40 -3.62 -0.39
N GLN A 242 -0.77 -3.70 -1.01
CA GLN A 242 -1.84 -2.73 -0.84
C GLN A 242 -3.02 -3.46 -0.19
N GLN A 243 -3.50 -2.94 0.94
CA GLN A 243 -4.68 -3.43 1.63
C GLN A 243 -5.73 -2.32 1.66
N VAL A 244 -6.98 -2.68 1.38
CA VAL A 244 -8.10 -1.73 1.32
C VAL A 244 -9.15 -2.16 2.32
N MET A 245 -9.63 -1.21 3.12
CA MET A 245 -10.73 -1.43 4.07
C MET A 245 -11.74 -0.30 3.99
N ASP A 246 -13.01 -0.65 3.91
CA ASP A 246 -14.11 0.32 3.94
C ASP A 246 -14.68 0.40 5.37
N TYR A 247 -14.87 1.62 5.85
CA TYR A 247 -15.44 1.94 7.15
C TYR A 247 -16.73 2.73 7.00
N ALA A 248 -17.71 2.46 7.87
CA ALA A 248 -18.86 3.32 8.09
C ALA A 248 -18.59 4.20 9.32
N VAL A 249 -18.34 5.49 9.12
CA VAL A 249 -18.23 6.44 10.22
C VAL A 249 -19.62 6.95 10.55
N ILE A 250 -20.06 6.68 11.77
CA ILE A 250 -21.41 7.02 12.24
C ILE A 250 -21.25 7.88 13.50
N SER A 251 -21.89 9.05 13.49
CA SER A 251 -22.04 9.90 14.66
C SER A 251 -23.52 9.97 15.01
N TYR A 252 -23.86 9.79 16.28
CA TYR A 252 -25.23 9.93 16.76
C TYR A 252 -25.23 10.80 18.01
N ALA A 253 -26.16 11.75 18.05
CA ALA A 253 -26.44 12.50 19.26
C ALA A 253 -27.43 11.69 20.11
N SER A 254 -27.04 11.34 21.34
CA SER A 254 -28.00 10.91 22.36
C SER A 254 -28.87 12.11 22.72
N LYS A 255 -30.20 12.00 22.57
CA LYS A 255 -31.09 12.95 23.25
C LYS A 255 -30.83 12.85 24.75
N SER A 256 -30.47 13.96 25.37
CA SER A 256 -30.50 14.10 26.83
C SER A 256 -31.93 14.16 27.33
#